data_AF-A0A447KRQ6-F1
#
_entry.id   AF-A0A447KRQ6-F1
#
_cell.length_a   1.000
_cell.length_b   1.000
_cell.length_c   1.000
_cell.angle_alpha   90.00
_cell.angle_beta   90.00
_cell.angle_gamma   90.00
#
_symmetry.space_group_name_H-M   'P 1'
#
loop_
_entity.id
_entity.type
_entity.pdbx_description
1 polymer ?
#
loop_
_entity_poly.entity_id
_entity_poly.type
_entity_poly.pdbx_seq_one_letter_code
_entity_poly.pdbx_strand_id
1 'polypeptide(L)'
;MIVINGFSELLQMKDGLPDVGWLYVSPSFSLSSEEDIVNGSYYIAENEDEEMDFEDNYGTFLEAPIFKAVIDNKLEHSPASGSVELLEAVRYYIENDDFQD
;
A
#
# COMPACT_ATOMS: atom_id res chain seq x y z
N MET A 1 8.45 -14.10 2.82
CA MET A 1 7.70 -12.82 2.87
C MET A 1 8.63 -11.64 3.15
N ILE A 2 8.41 -10.51 2.49
CA ILE A 2 9.00 -9.22 2.83
C ILE A 2 8.02 -8.46 3.74
N VAL A 3 8.53 -7.84 4.80
CA VAL A 3 7.74 -7.03 5.75
C VAL A 3 8.22 -5.58 5.70
N ILE A 4 7.28 -4.65 5.57
CA ILE A 4 7.50 -3.21 5.55
C ILE A 4 6.73 -2.58 6.70
N ASN A 5 7.38 -1.83 7.59
CA ASN A 5 6.79 -1.32 8.83
C ASN A 5 6.42 0.15 8.71
N GLY A 6 5.13 0.41 8.53
CA GLY A 6 4.56 1.74 8.45
C GLY A 6 4.72 2.41 7.09
N PHE A 7 3.90 3.43 6.89
CA PHE A 7 3.79 4.13 5.61
C PHE A 7 5.11 4.79 5.17
N SER A 8 5.91 5.28 6.11
CA SER A 8 7.20 5.91 5.81
C SER A 8 8.18 4.93 5.18
N GLU A 9 8.26 3.69 5.67
CA GLU A 9 9.12 2.65 5.09
C GLU A 9 8.58 2.21 3.72
N LEU A 10 7.25 2.11 3.59
CA LEU A 10 6.61 1.80 2.30
C LEU A 10 6.92 2.84 1.22
N LEU A 11 6.87 4.13 1.57
CA LEU A 11 7.26 5.21 0.65
C LEU A 11 8.74 5.11 0.22
N GLN A 12 9.64 4.80 1.16
CA GLN A 12 11.06 4.63 0.85
C GLN A 12 11.33 3.42 -0.07
N MET A 13 10.50 2.37 0.06
CA MET A 13 10.59 1.15 -0.74
C MET A 13 9.86 1.25 -2.08
N LYS A 14 9.13 2.34 -2.38
CA LYS A 14 8.27 2.49 -3.57
C LYS A 14 8.91 2.00 -4.87
N ASP A 15 10.14 2.44 -5.15
CA ASP A 15 10.84 2.11 -6.41
C ASP A 15 11.32 0.65 -6.47
N GLY A 16 11.40 -0.02 -5.31
CA GLY A 16 11.77 -1.43 -5.17
C GLY A 16 10.58 -2.37 -5.02
N LEU A 17 9.34 -1.86 -4.96
CA LEU A 17 8.13 -2.68 -4.93
C LEU A 17 8.01 -3.50 -6.22
N PRO A 18 7.31 -4.65 -6.21
CA PRO A 18 7.09 -5.43 -7.42
C PRO A 18 6.21 -4.68 -8.43
N ASP A 19 6.26 -5.09 -9.69
CA ASP A 19 5.46 -4.51 -10.78
C ASP A 19 4.04 -5.11 -10.87
N VAL A 20 3.77 -6.15 -10.08
CA VAL A 20 2.48 -6.85 -9.98
C VAL A 20 2.24 -7.25 -8.53
N GLY A 21 0.99 -7.64 -8.22
CA GLY A 21 0.62 -8.22 -6.93
C GLY A 21 0.21 -7.19 -5.87
N TRP A 22 -0.37 -7.70 -4.78
CA TRP A 22 -0.91 -6.90 -3.69
C TRP A 22 0.14 -6.56 -2.63
N LEU A 23 -0.04 -5.38 -2.02
CA LEU A 23 0.48 -5.10 -0.69
C LEU A 23 -0.54 -5.67 0.32
N TYR A 24 -0.19 -6.77 0.97
CA TYR A 24 -1.05 -7.42 1.95
C TYR A 24 -0.92 -6.74 3.32
N VAL A 25 -1.95 -6.87 4.15
CA VAL A 25 -2.02 -6.32 5.50
C VAL A 25 -2.67 -7.34 6.45
N SER A 26 -2.50 -7.12 7.76
CA SER A 26 -3.14 -7.97 8.78
C SER A 26 -4.67 -8.05 8.57
N PRO A 27 -5.34 -9.16 8.86
CA PRO A 27 -6.80 -9.25 8.84
C PRO A 27 -7.52 -8.23 9.74
N SER A 28 -6.82 -7.71 10.74
CA SER A 28 -7.34 -6.68 11.64
C SER A 28 -7.14 -5.25 11.13
N PHE A 29 -6.44 -5.07 10.01
CA PHE A 29 -6.11 -3.77 9.45
C PHE A 29 -7.36 -3.13 8.84
N SER A 30 -7.61 -1.87 9.16
CA SER A 30 -8.70 -1.09 8.58
C SER A 30 -8.19 -0.07 7.57
N LEU A 31 -8.67 -0.17 6.32
CA LEU A 31 -8.38 0.82 5.26
C LEU A 31 -8.93 2.21 5.57
N SER A 32 -9.91 2.32 6.47
CA SER A 32 -10.46 3.60 6.94
C SER A 32 -9.71 4.18 8.15
N SER A 33 -8.80 3.41 8.76
CA SER A 33 -8.00 3.84 9.90
C SER A 33 -6.70 4.45 9.41
N GLU A 34 -6.57 5.77 9.56
CA GLU A 34 -5.30 6.46 9.29
C GLU A 34 -4.16 5.90 10.15
N GLU A 35 -4.43 5.52 11.40
CA GLU A 35 -3.44 4.93 12.30
C GLU A 35 -2.90 3.60 11.77
N ASP A 36 -3.78 2.75 11.23
CA ASP A 36 -3.38 1.47 10.63
C ASP A 36 -2.53 1.70 9.38
N ILE A 37 -2.89 2.66 8.53
CA ILE A 37 -2.09 3.00 7.34
C ILE A 37 -0.72 3.54 7.74
N VAL A 38 -0.67 4.43 8.74
CA VAL A 38 0.59 5.06 9.15
C VAL A 38 1.52 4.07 9.83
N ASN A 39 1.01 3.26 10.76
CA ASN A 39 1.82 2.44 11.68
C ASN A 39 1.77 0.94 11.40
N GLY A 40 0.84 0.48 10.56
CA GLY A 40 0.64 -0.94 10.26
C GLY A 40 1.78 -1.52 9.43
N SER A 41 1.78 -2.85 9.34
CA SER A 41 2.75 -3.59 8.54
C SER A 41 2.14 -4.00 7.20
N TYR A 42 2.96 -3.87 6.16
CA TYR A 42 2.65 -4.31 4.80
C TYR A 42 3.50 -5.53 4.45
N TYR A 43 2.89 -6.48 3.76
CA TYR A 43 3.51 -7.76 3.43
C TYR A 43 3.52 -7.96 1.91
N ILE A 44 4.64 -8.47 1.40
CA ILE A 44 4.80 -8.85 0.00
C ILE A 44 5.19 -10.32 -0.04
N ALA A 45 4.44 -11.11 -0.80
CA ALA A 45 4.76 -12.50 -1.06
C ALA A 45 6.05 -12.60 -1.89
N GLU A 46 6.95 -13.49 -1.52
CA GLU A 46 8.20 -13.73 -2.26
C GLU A 46 8.05 -14.82 -3.33
N ASN A 47 6.96 -15.59 -3.29
CA ASN A 47 6.68 -16.70 -4.19
C ASN A 47 5.17 -17.01 -4.24
N GLU A 48 4.77 -17.83 -5.21
CA GLU A 48 3.36 -18.21 -5.44
C GLU A 48 2.73 -18.92 -4.23
N ASP A 49 3.47 -19.78 -3.51
CA ASP A 49 2.93 -20.49 -2.34
C ASP A 49 2.58 -19.49 -1.21
N GLU A 50 3.41 -18.47 -0.99
CA GLU A 50 3.13 -17.38 -0.04
C GLU A 50 1.96 -16.50 -0.51
N GLU A 51 1.87 -16.23 -1.81
CA GLU A 51 0.77 -15.44 -2.38
C GLU A 51 -0.58 -16.14 -2.16
N MET A 52 -0.64 -17.46 -2.42
CA MET A 52 -1.83 -18.26 -2.14
C MET A 52 -2.19 -18.27 -0.64
N ASP A 53 -1.20 -18.39 0.25
CA ASP A 53 -1.44 -18.32 1.70
C ASP A 53 -1.97 -16.92 2.12
N PHE A 54 -1.48 -15.86 1.48
CA PHE A 54 -1.90 -14.50 1.77
C PHE A 54 -3.31 -14.20 1.28
N GLU A 55 -3.69 -14.67 0.09
CA GLU A 55 -5.05 -14.55 -0.42
C GLU A 55 -6.10 -15.17 0.51
N ASP A 56 -5.75 -16.28 1.18
CA ASP A 56 -6.65 -16.98 2.10
C ASP A 56 -6.69 -16.36 3.51
N ASN A 57 -5.60 -15.73 3.96
CA ASN A 57 -5.41 -15.40 5.38
C ASN A 57 -5.15 -13.92 5.70
N TYR A 58 -4.95 -13.05 4.70
CA TYR A 58 -4.59 -11.64 4.90
C TYR A 58 -5.60 -10.71 4.22
N GLY A 59 -5.62 -9.46 4.67
CA GLY A 59 -6.29 -8.38 3.93
C GLY A 59 -5.39 -7.83 2.83
N THR A 60 -5.97 -7.09 1.90
CA THR A 60 -5.23 -6.34 0.88
C THR A 60 -5.33 -4.84 1.15
N PHE A 61 -4.27 -4.10 0.81
CA PHE A 61 -4.23 -2.65 0.89
C PHE A 61 -4.44 -2.03 -0.49
N LEU A 62 -3.44 -2.13 -1.35
CA LEU A 62 -3.46 -1.73 -2.75
C LEU A 62 -2.55 -2.67 -3.52
N GLU A 63 -2.79 -2.84 -4.82
CA GLU A 63 -1.78 -3.42 -5.68
C GLU A 63 -0.51 -2.55 -5.64
N ALA A 64 0.66 -3.19 -5.58
CA ALA A 64 1.95 -2.51 -5.63
C ALA A 64 2.07 -1.53 -6.82
N PRO A 65 1.67 -1.88 -8.07
CA PRO A 65 1.67 -0.93 -9.18
C PRO A 65 0.70 0.25 -8.99
N ILE A 66 -0.46 0.05 -8.35
CA ILE A 66 -1.42 1.12 -8.07
C ILE A 66 -0.86 2.08 -7.02
N PHE A 67 -0.26 1.56 -5.95
CA PHE A 67 0.42 2.39 -4.95
C PHE A 67 1.51 3.25 -5.59
N LYS A 68 2.38 2.67 -6.43
CA LYS A 68 3.39 3.41 -7.18
C LYS A 68 2.76 4.54 -8.01
N ALA A 69 1.72 4.21 -8.78
CA ALA A 69 1.05 5.16 -9.66
C ALA A 69 0.42 6.35 -8.92
N VAL A 70 -0.20 6.11 -7.76
CA VAL A 70 -0.77 7.19 -6.92
C VAL A 70 0.32 8.15 -6.45
N ILE A 71 1.44 7.60 -5.95
CA ILE A 71 2.56 8.41 -5.46
C ILE A 71 3.20 9.20 -6.60
N ASP A 72 3.47 8.54 -7.74
CA ASP A 72 4.08 9.18 -8.91
C ASP A 72 3.17 10.28 -9.47
N ASN A 73 1.87 10.02 -9.61
CA ASN A 73 0.90 11.02 -10.06
C ASN A 73 0.88 12.26 -9.14
N LYS A 74 0.93 12.05 -7.82
CA LYS A 74 0.96 13.14 -6.85
C LYS A 74 2.25 13.95 -6.95
N LEU A 75 3.40 13.29 -7.10
CA LEU A 75 4.70 13.97 -7.23
C LEU A 75 4.84 14.70 -8.58
N GLU A 76 4.27 14.19 -9.67
CA GLU A 76 4.25 14.87 -10.96
C GLU A 76 3.52 16.22 -10.91
N HIS A 77 2.38 16.27 -10.20
CA HIS A 77 1.58 17.48 -10.06
C HIS A 77 2.01 18.37 -8.87
N SER A 78 2.71 17.80 -7.90
CA SER A 78 3.18 18.49 -6.69
C SER A 78 4.53 17.94 -6.22
N PRO A 79 5.65 18.29 -6.88
CA PRO A 79 6.97 17.69 -6.62
C PRO A 79 7.54 17.94 -5.22
N ALA A 80 7.00 18.92 -4.49
CA ALA A 80 7.41 19.24 -3.12
C ALA A 80 6.55 18.54 -2.05
N SER A 81 5.62 17.66 -2.44
CA SER A 81 4.79 16.90 -1.50
C SER A 81 5.64 16.04 -0.56
N GLY A 82 5.38 16.15 0.74
CA GLY A 82 5.99 15.33 1.77
C GLY A 82 5.14 14.10 2.08
N SER A 83 5.56 13.35 3.09
CA SER A 83 4.89 12.09 3.47
C SER A 83 3.41 12.27 3.84
N VAL A 84 3.03 13.43 4.38
CA VAL A 84 1.62 13.72 4.76
C VAL A 84 0.76 13.88 3.53
N GLU A 85 1.17 14.70 2.55
CA GLU A 85 0.41 14.91 1.32
C GLU A 85 0.34 13.65 0.46
N LEU A 86 1.36 12.78 0.54
CA LEU A 86 1.36 11.48 -0.11
C LEU A 86 0.41 10.48 0.57
N LEU A 87 0.37 10.47 1.91
CA LEU A 87 -0.60 9.69 2.67
C LEU A 87 -2.05 10.09 2.32
N GLU A 88 -2.31 11.40 2.28
CA GLU A 88 -3.63 11.93 1.89
C GLU A 88 -4.01 11.51 0.47
N ALA A 89 -3.07 11.50 -0.48
CA ALA A 89 -3.34 11.06 -1.84
C ALA A 89 -3.70 9.56 -1.91
N VAL A 90 -2.98 8.71 -1.16
CA VAL A 90 -3.27 7.27 -1.07
C VAL A 90 -4.63 7.03 -0.41
N ARG A 91 -4.92 7.70 0.69
CA ARG A 91 -6.22 7.61 1.37
C ARG A 91 -7.36 8.08 0.48
N TYR A 92 -7.17 9.20 -0.22
CA TYR A 92 -8.15 9.71 -1.17
C TYR A 92 -8.42 8.69 -2.29
N TYR A 93 -7.38 8.05 -2.82
CA TYR A 93 -7.55 6.98 -3.81
C TYR A 93 -8.41 5.85 -3.24
N ILE A 94 -8.06 5.30 -2.08
CA ILE A 94 -8.79 4.20 -1.43
C ILE A 94 -10.26 4.58 -1.17
N GLU A 95 -10.52 5.78 -0.66
CA GLU A 95 -11.88 6.25 -0.34
C GLU A 95 -12.77 6.46 -1.59
N ASN A 96 -12.17 6.62 -2.77
CA ASN A 96 -12.89 6.87 -4.03
C ASN A 96 -12.69 5.73 -5.05
N ASP A 97 -12.07 4.62 -4.64
CA ASP A 97 -11.88 3.45 -5.49
C ASP A 97 -13.17 2.62 -5.49
N ASP A 98 -14.08 2.96 -6.42
CA ASP A 98 -15.38 2.31 -6.64
C ASP A 98 -15.27 0.78 -6.95
N PHE A 99 -14.06 0.24 -7.10
CA PHE A 99 -13.80 -1.18 -7.32
C PHE A 99 -13.53 -1.98 -6.03
N GLN A 100 -13.41 -1.32 -4.88
CA GLN A 100 -13.20 -1.98 -3.57
C GLN A 100 -14.50 -2.25 -2.79
N ASP A 101 -15.67 -1.85 -3.32
CA ASP A 101 -17.02 -2.07 -2.77
C ASP A 101 -17.75 -3.30 -3.38
#